data_AF-A0A840Z136-F1
#
_entry.id   AF-A0A840Z136-F1
#
_cell.length_a   1.000
_cell.length_b   1.000
_cell.length_c   1.000
_cell.angle_alpha   90.00
_cell.angle_beta   90.00
_cell.angle_gamma   90.00
#
_symmetry.space_group_name_H-M   'P 1'
#
loop_
_entity.id
_entity.type
_entity.pdbx_description
1 polymer ?
#
loop_
_entity_poly.entity_id
_entity_poly.type
_entity_poly.pdbx_seq_one_letter_code
_entity_poly.pdbx_strand_id
1 'polypeptide(L)'
;MFTNRYAARSIKAFEAQFEEHGSGYIYRKGSKGPPIPVSGQERDQFVETFKRHQRYAMLSIIPATILLIFALVLSNTDPDSTAGNIELFGGIGLILALYFLYFLHCWNAPAQALERRAAIGPALNREEVRRKAFSKLTYRQLATASVMGVAGVFHSSFNGGNFHRPAIGWILMGGLVVIFAGIQAVRKWRFDAGQNSSGPDCS
;
A
#
# COMPACT_ATOMS: atom_id res chain seq x y z
N MET A 1 -23.00 2.14 12.25
CA MET A 1 -21.74 2.91 12.09
C MET A 1 -20.60 1.91 12.05
N PHE A 2 -20.22 1.40 10.86
CA PHE A 2 -19.12 0.45 10.73
C PHE A 2 -17.81 1.22 10.83
N THR A 3 -17.17 1.20 12.01
CA THR A 3 -15.84 1.74 12.22
C THR A 3 -14.85 0.86 11.44
N ASN A 4 -14.66 1.20 10.16
CA ASN A 4 -13.83 0.43 9.24
C ASN A 4 -12.36 0.54 9.70
N ARG A 5 -11.88 -0.45 10.46
CA ARG A 5 -10.52 -0.48 11.03
C ARG A 5 -9.44 -0.24 9.98
N TYR A 6 -9.72 -0.60 8.72
CA TYR A 6 -8.83 -0.36 7.59
C TYR A 6 -8.73 1.12 7.20
N ALA A 7 -9.85 1.85 7.20
CA ALA A 7 -9.84 3.29 6.93
C ALA A 7 -9.12 4.06 8.05
N ALA A 8 -9.33 3.67 9.31
CA ALA A 8 -8.60 4.25 10.43
C ALA A 8 -7.08 4.05 10.32
N ARG A 9 -6.64 2.92 9.75
CA ARG A 9 -5.21 2.62 9.56
C ARG A 9 -4.56 3.49 8.48
N SER A 10 -5.23 3.71 7.34
CA SER A 10 -4.70 4.59 6.29
C SER A 10 -4.65 6.04 6.74
N ILE A 11 -5.65 6.50 7.49
CA ILE A 11 -5.68 7.84 8.09
C ILE A 11 -4.50 8.01 9.06
N LYS A 12 -4.29 7.06 9.99
CA LYS A 12 -3.13 7.09 10.90
C LYS A 12 -1.79 7.11 10.15
N ALA A 13 -1.69 6.33 9.07
CA ALA A 13 -0.49 6.33 8.24
C ALA A 13 -0.26 7.68 7.53
N PHE A 14 -1.33 8.36 7.12
CA PHE A 14 -1.27 9.68 6.52
C PHE A 14 -0.89 10.76 7.57
N GLU A 15 -1.51 10.71 8.75
CA GLU A 15 -1.18 11.58 9.89
C GLU A 15 0.29 11.44 10.32
N ALA A 16 0.86 10.24 10.23
CA ALA A 16 2.28 9.98 10.53
C ALA A 16 3.27 10.65 9.56
N GLN A 17 2.80 11.37 8.52
CA GLN A 17 3.65 12.24 7.70
C GLN A 17 3.88 13.61 8.35
N PHE A 18 3.08 13.97 9.36
CA PHE A 18 3.19 15.19 10.12
C PHE A 18 3.79 14.86 11.50
N GLU A 19 5.07 15.22 11.70
CA GLU A 19 5.76 15.05 12.98
C GLU A 19 5.64 16.36 13.78
N GLU A 20 5.46 16.28 15.10
CA GLU A 20 5.46 17.47 15.98
C GLU A 20 6.87 18.09 16.00
N HIS A 21 6.95 19.42 15.89
CA HIS A 21 8.21 20.15 15.93
C HIS A 21 8.03 21.53 16.58
N GLY A 22 8.48 21.66 17.82
CA GLY A 22 8.32 22.89 18.60
C GLY A 22 6.84 23.19 18.86
N SER A 23 6.37 24.37 18.48
CA SER A 23 4.98 24.80 18.60
C SER A 23 4.11 24.44 17.38
N GLY A 24 4.65 23.76 16.38
CA GLY A 24 3.97 23.41 15.14
C GLY A 24 4.24 21.98 14.67
N TYR A 25 4.05 21.74 13.38
CA TYR A 25 4.30 20.44 12.76
C TYR A 25 5.28 20.58 11.60
N ILE A 26 5.98 19.49 11.29
CA ILE A 26 6.74 19.34 10.06
C ILE A 26 6.11 18.25 9.21
N TYR A 27 5.88 18.56 7.94
CA TYR A 27 5.48 17.59 6.94
C TYR A 27 6.72 16.99 6.28
N ARG A 28 6.77 15.66 6.20
CA ARG A 28 7.75 14.91 5.42
C ARG A 28 7.04 14.04 4.41
N LYS A 29 7.23 14.33 3.12
CA LYS A 29 6.71 13.48 2.04
C LYS A 29 7.15 12.03 2.25
N GLY A 30 6.19 11.12 2.40
CA GLY A 30 6.45 9.70 2.68
C GLY A 30 7.23 9.41 3.96
N SER A 31 7.15 10.31 4.96
CA SER A 31 7.89 10.27 6.24
C SER A 31 9.43 10.30 6.10
N LYS A 32 9.96 10.75 4.96
CA LYS A 32 11.40 10.69 4.63
C LYS A 32 11.94 11.96 3.97
N GLY A 33 11.07 12.72 3.29
CA GLY A 33 11.46 13.93 2.58
C GLY A 33 12.01 15.05 3.48
N PRO A 34 12.53 16.13 2.87
CA PRO A 34 12.89 17.36 3.57
C PRO A 34 11.72 17.83 4.45
N PRO A 35 11.97 18.26 5.70
CA PRO A 35 10.94 18.75 6.58
C PRO A 35 10.45 20.11 6.10
N ILE A 36 9.15 20.21 5.87
CA ILE A 36 8.48 21.46 5.52
C ILE A 36 7.62 21.90 6.70
N PRO A 37 7.73 23.14 7.19
CA PRO A 37 6.90 23.62 8.29
C PRO A 37 5.43 23.70 7.90
N VAL A 38 4.57 23.23 8.78
CA VAL A 38 3.11 23.22 8.63
C VAL A 38 2.47 23.62 9.97
N SER A 39 1.46 24.46 9.94
CA SER A 39 0.71 24.81 11.15
C SER A 39 -0.23 23.67 11.57
N GLY A 40 -0.68 23.68 12.84
CA GLY A 40 -1.68 22.71 13.29
C GLY A 40 -2.98 22.78 12.47
N GLN A 41 -3.44 23.98 12.16
CA GLN A 41 -4.63 24.20 11.35
C GLN A 41 -4.49 23.64 9.92
N GLU A 42 -3.32 23.81 9.30
CA GLU A 42 -3.05 23.27 7.96
C GLU A 42 -3.01 21.74 7.96
N ARG A 43 -2.37 21.13 8.97
CA ARG A 43 -2.38 19.67 9.16
C ARG A 43 -3.82 19.17 9.23
N ASP A 44 -4.66 19.78 10.06
CA ASP A 44 -6.03 19.33 10.28
C ASP A 44 -6.85 19.44 9.00
N GLN A 45 -6.70 20.52 8.24
CA GLN A 45 -7.33 20.69 6.93
C GLN A 45 -6.90 19.62 5.92
N PHE A 46 -5.60 19.28 5.86
CA PHE A 46 -5.12 18.21 4.98
C PHE A 46 -5.68 16.84 5.38
N VAL A 47 -5.70 16.54 6.68
CA VAL A 47 -6.21 15.28 7.22
C VAL A 47 -7.73 15.16 6.98
N GLU A 48 -8.49 16.23 7.21
CA GLU A 48 -9.94 16.25 6.95
C GLU A 48 -10.23 16.08 5.46
N THR A 49 -9.49 16.79 4.61
CA THR A 49 -9.60 16.66 3.15
C THR A 49 -9.33 15.22 2.73
N PHE A 50 -8.26 14.60 3.24
CA PHE A 50 -7.93 13.21 2.96
C PHE A 50 -9.04 12.24 3.43
N LYS A 51 -9.56 12.42 4.66
CA LYS A 51 -10.67 11.62 5.20
C LYS A 51 -11.90 11.69 4.28
N ARG A 52 -12.25 12.89 3.82
CA ARG A 52 -13.37 13.12 2.91
C ARG A 52 -13.17 12.44 1.56
N HIS A 53 -12.01 12.61 0.94
CA HIS A 53 -11.67 11.99 -0.35
C HIS A 53 -11.63 10.47 -0.25
N GLN A 54 -11.06 9.92 0.83
CA GLN A 54 -11.05 8.49 1.06
C GLN A 54 -12.46 7.92 1.17
N ARG A 55 -13.37 8.62 1.86
CA ARG A 55 -14.77 8.19 1.97
C ARG A 55 -15.46 8.16 0.61
N TYR A 56 -15.28 9.20 -0.21
CA TYR A 56 -15.85 9.24 -1.55
C TYR A 56 -15.25 8.19 -2.49
N ALA A 57 -13.93 7.98 -2.43
CA ALA A 57 -13.26 6.94 -3.19
C ALA A 57 -13.74 5.53 -2.84
N MET A 58 -14.02 5.25 -1.55
CA MET A 58 -14.62 3.98 -1.13
C MET A 58 -16.07 3.86 -1.64
N LEU A 59 -16.85 4.94 -1.54
CA LEU A 59 -18.23 4.94 -2.02
C LEU A 59 -18.32 4.79 -3.54
N SER A 60 -17.33 5.28 -4.31
CA SER A 60 -17.31 5.17 -5.78
C SER A 60 -17.03 3.76 -6.28
N ILE A 61 -16.49 2.85 -5.45
CA ILE A 61 -16.29 1.45 -5.84
C ILE A 61 -17.64 0.78 -6.13
N ILE A 62 -18.67 1.06 -5.33
CA ILE A 62 -20.00 0.47 -5.49
C ILE A 62 -20.60 0.75 -6.88
N PRO A 63 -20.79 2.02 -7.32
CA PRO A 63 -21.32 2.31 -8.64
C PRO A 63 -20.40 1.82 -9.76
N ALA A 64 -19.08 1.83 -9.57
CA ALA A 64 -18.14 1.29 -10.57
C ALA A 64 -18.31 -0.23 -10.76
N THR A 65 -18.50 -0.99 -9.67
CA THR A 65 -18.79 -2.42 -9.73
C THR A 65 -20.15 -2.69 -10.36
N ILE A 66 -21.19 -1.91 -10.02
CA ILE A 66 -22.51 -2.03 -10.67
C ILE A 66 -22.37 -1.81 -12.18
N LEU A 67 -21.65 -0.77 -12.60
CA LEU A 67 -21.41 -0.47 -14.01
C LEU A 67 -20.68 -1.61 -14.72
N LEU A 68 -19.66 -2.20 -14.08
CA LEU A 68 -18.96 -3.36 -14.62
C LEU A 68 -19.89 -4.56 -14.81
N ILE A 69 -20.75 -4.87 -13.82
CA ILE A 69 -21.73 -5.96 -13.94
C ILE A 69 -22.67 -5.70 -15.11
N PHE A 70 -23.21 -4.48 -15.23
CA PHE A 70 -24.06 -4.11 -16.37
C PHE A 70 -23.33 -4.26 -17.71
N ALA A 71 -22.06 -3.83 -17.79
CA ALA A 71 -21.27 -3.99 -19.00
C ALA A 71 -21.10 -5.46 -19.39
N LEU A 72 -20.79 -6.34 -18.44
CA LEU A 72 -20.64 -7.78 -18.69
C LEU A 72 -21.95 -8.44 -19.14
N VAL A 73 -23.08 -8.04 -18.53
CA VAL A 73 -24.41 -8.54 -18.92
C VAL A 73 -24.76 -8.10 -20.34
N LEU A 74 -24.52 -6.84 -20.69
CA LEU A 74 -24.83 -6.30 -22.02
C LEU A 74 -23.95 -6.91 -23.12
N SER A 75 -22.71 -7.25 -22.79
CA SER A 75 -21.80 -7.93 -23.71
C SER A 75 -22.15 -9.40 -23.95
N ASN A 76 -23.13 -9.98 -23.24
CA ASN A 76 -23.43 -11.42 -23.23
C ASN A 76 -22.17 -12.28 -23.04
N THR A 77 -21.27 -11.80 -22.17
CA THR A 77 -19.98 -12.42 -21.95
C THR A 77 -20.16 -13.79 -21.29
N ASP A 78 -19.69 -14.84 -21.97
CA ASP A 78 -19.64 -16.19 -21.39
C ASP A 78 -18.55 -16.23 -20.30
N PRO A 79 -18.92 -16.42 -19.01
CA PRO A 79 -17.97 -16.42 -17.90
C PRO A 79 -16.98 -17.58 -17.94
N ASP A 80 -17.31 -18.68 -18.62
CA ASP A 80 -16.44 -19.85 -18.73
C ASP A 80 -15.44 -19.73 -19.89
N SER A 81 -15.61 -18.71 -20.73
CA SER A 81 -14.70 -18.43 -21.85
C SER A 81 -13.43 -17.69 -21.40
N THR A 82 -12.36 -17.85 -22.18
CA THR A 82 -11.10 -17.09 -21.93
C THR A 82 -11.32 -15.59 -22.09
N ALA A 83 -12.13 -15.18 -23.07
CA ALA A 83 -12.47 -13.78 -23.31
C ALA A 83 -13.25 -13.19 -22.13
N GLY A 84 -14.21 -13.92 -21.58
CA GLY A 84 -14.99 -13.44 -20.44
C GLY A 84 -14.21 -13.30 -19.16
N ASN A 85 -13.25 -14.19 -18.92
CA ASN A 85 -12.29 -14.03 -17.82
C ASN A 85 -11.44 -12.76 -18.00
N ILE A 86 -10.95 -12.49 -19.21
CA ILE A 86 -10.17 -11.27 -19.50
C ILE A 86 -11.00 -10.01 -19.26
N GLU A 87 -12.26 -10.00 -19.70
CA GLU A 87 -13.16 -8.86 -19.50
C GLU A 87 -13.47 -8.62 -18.02
N LEU A 88 -13.78 -9.67 -17.26
CA LEU A 88 -14.05 -9.59 -15.83
C LEU A 88 -12.83 -9.09 -15.05
N PHE A 89 -11.68 -9.76 -15.18
CA PHE A 89 -10.47 -9.38 -14.45
C PHE A 89 -9.89 -8.06 -14.94
N GLY A 90 -10.01 -7.76 -16.24
CA GLY A 90 -9.64 -6.47 -16.82
C GLY A 90 -10.48 -5.33 -16.24
N GLY A 91 -11.79 -5.52 -16.12
CA GLY A 91 -12.70 -4.56 -15.50
C GLY A 91 -12.39 -4.31 -14.03
N ILE A 92 -12.19 -5.38 -13.25
CA ILE A 92 -11.77 -5.27 -11.84
C ILE A 92 -10.43 -4.53 -11.74
N GLY A 93 -9.46 -4.91 -12.58
CA GLY A 93 -8.15 -4.28 -12.64
C GLY A 93 -8.24 -2.78 -12.93
N LEU A 94 -9.09 -2.38 -13.87
CA LEU A 94 -9.32 -0.98 -14.22
C LEU A 94 -9.92 -0.19 -13.06
N ILE A 95 -10.95 -0.72 -12.38
CA ILE A 95 -11.56 -0.07 -11.21
C ILE A 95 -10.52 0.15 -10.11
N LEU A 96 -9.73 -0.89 -9.80
CA LEU A 96 -8.68 -0.81 -8.79
C LEU A 96 -7.59 0.19 -9.20
N ALA A 97 -7.16 0.19 -10.46
CA ALA A 97 -6.16 1.12 -10.97
C ALA A 97 -6.62 2.58 -10.82
N LEU A 98 -7.85 2.90 -11.22
CA LEU A 98 -8.42 4.24 -11.06
C LEU A 98 -8.51 4.65 -9.58
N TYR A 99 -8.96 3.74 -8.72
CA TYR A 99 -8.98 3.96 -7.28
C TYR A 99 -7.58 4.26 -6.72
N PHE A 100 -6.57 3.47 -7.10
CA PHE A 100 -5.20 3.66 -6.64
C PHE A 100 -4.58 4.96 -7.15
N LEU A 101 -4.82 5.33 -8.41
CA LEU A 101 -4.36 6.60 -8.97
C LEU A 101 -4.96 7.78 -8.22
N TYR A 102 -6.27 7.75 -7.96
CA TYR A 102 -6.94 8.78 -7.18
C TYR A 102 -6.44 8.83 -5.72
N PHE A 103 -6.24 7.66 -5.10
CA PHE A 103 -5.68 7.56 -3.76
C PHE A 103 -4.27 8.16 -3.68
N LEU A 104 -3.39 7.83 -4.64
CA LEU A 104 -2.03 8.38 -4.72
C LEU A 104 -2.03 9.88 -4.96
N HIS A 105 -2.96 10.38 -5.76
CA HIS A 105 -3.14 11.80 -5.96
C HIS A 105 -3.52 12.50 -4.64
N CYS A 106 -4.53 12.00 -3.92
CA CYS A 106 -4.93 12.53 -2.63
C CYS A 106 -3.82 12.43 -1.58
N TRP A 107 -3.07 11.32 -1.58
CA TRP A 107 -1.96 11.10 -0.66
C TRP A 107 -0.82 12.12 -0.87
N ASN A 108 -0.62 12.55 -2.12
CA ASN A 108 0.41 13.53 -2.49
C ASN A 108 -0.08 14.98 -2.46
N ALA A 109 -1.37 15.24 -2.20
CA ALA A 109 -1.93 16.58 -2.18
C ALA A 109 -1.18 17.56 -1.25
N PRO A 110 -0.78 17.18 -0.02
CA PRO A 110 0.02 18.09 0.83
C PRO A 110 1.39 18.40 0.22
N ALA A 111 2.03 17.43 -0.45
CA ALA A 111 3.31 17.67 -1.11
C ALA A 111 3.17 18.69 -2.25
N GLN A 112 2.09 18.63 -3.02
CA GLN A 112 1.82 19.59 -4.10
C GLN A 112 1.50 20.98 -3.55
N ALA A 113 0.69 21.06 -2.48
CA ALA A 113 0.37 22.32 -1.83
C ALA A 113 1.60 23.00 -1.19
N LEU A 114 2.56 22.21 -0.73
CA LEU A 114 3.76 22.68 -0.02
C LEU A 114 5.00 22.79 -0.91
N GLU A 115 4.92 22.46 -2.20
CA GLU A 115 6.08 22.41 -3.12
C GLU A 115 6.84 23.74 -3.24
N ARG A 116 6.15 24.86 -3.03
CA ARG A 116 6.74 26.21 -3.10
C ARG A 116 7.33 26.71 -1.77
N ARG A 117 7.23 25.93 -0.69
CA ARG A 117 7.74 26.35 0.63
C ARG A 117 9.18 25.87 0.84
N ALA A 118 10.00 26.71 1.47
CA ALA A 118 11.36 26.36 1.83
C ALA A 118 11.36 25.25 2.89
N ALA A 119 12.18 24.21 2.68
CA ALA A 119 12.42 23.18 3.67
C ALA A 119 13.34 23.74 4.77
N ILE A 120 13.08 23.38 6.03
CA ILE A 120 13.87 23.85 7.20
C ILE A 120 15.15 23.02 7.37
N GLY A 121 15.28 21.88 6.68
CA GLY A 121 16.45 21.02 6.81
C GLY A 121 16.61 20.02 5.67
N PRO A 122 17.68 19.21 5.74
CA PRO A 122 17.92 18.17 4.75
C PRO A 122 16.89 17.04 4.85
N ALA A 123 16.76 16.28 3.76
CA ALA A 123 16.01 15.03 3.77
C ALA A 123 16.64 14.03 4.78
N LEU A 124 15.81 13.12 5.31
CA LEU A 124 16.29 12.11 6.24
C LEU A 124 17.29 11.16 5.53
N ASN A 125 18.40 10.80 6.19
CA ASN A 125 19.43 9.98 5.56
C ASN A 125 18.87 8.58 5.22
N ARG A 126 19.28 8.00 4.09
CA ARG A 126 18.79 6.68 3.59
C ARG A 126 18.90 5.58 4.65
N GLU A 127 19.91 5.64 5.52
CA GLU A 127 20.13 4.68 6.59
C GLU A 127 19.10 4.82 7.73
N GLU A 128 18.79 6.05 8.15
CA GLU A 128 17.78 6.32 9.18
C GLU A 128 16.37 5.96 8.69
N VAL A 129 16.11 6.25 7.40
CA VAL A 129 14.92 5.84 6.69
C VAL A 129 14.76 4.31 6.68
N ARG A 130 15.86 3.60 6.40
CA ARG A 130 15.90 2.14 6.35
C ARG A 130 15.69 1.56 7.74
N ARG A 131 16.28 2.14 8.78
CA ARG A 131 16.06 1.77 10.19
C ARG A 131 14.60 1.96 10.62
N LYS A 132 13.99 3.12 10.32
CA LYS A 132 12.55 3.38 10.61
C LYS A 132 11.62 2.43 9.82
N ALA A 133 11.99 2.02 8.61
CA ALA A 133 11.19 1.08 7.82
C ALA A 133 11.28 -0.35 8.36
N PHE A 134 12.48 -0.81 8.73
CA PHE A 134 12.69 -2.16 9.27
C PHE A 134 12.11 -2.34 10.67
N SER A 135 12.11 -1.29 11.52
CA SER A 135 11.48 -1.37 12.84
C SER A 135 9.96 -1.55 12.78
N LYS A 136 9.31 -1.10 11.69
CA LYS A 136 7.86 -1.26 11.48
C LYS A 136 7.47 -2.57 10.78
N LEU A 137 8.42 -3.29 10.19
CA LEU A 137 8.17 -4.53 9.44
C LEU A 137 8.10 -5.72 10.40
N THR A 138 6.90 -6.19 10.74
CA THR A 138 6.74 -7.33 11.64
C THR A 138 7.04 -8.64 10.89
N TYR A 139 7.89 -9.52 11.45
CA TYR A 139 8.20 -10.85 10.88
C TYR A 139 6.94 -11.67 10.55
N ARG A 140 5.88 -11.45 11.34
CA ARG A 140 4.56 -12.05 11.13
C ARG A 140 3.93 -11.68 9.78
N GLN A 141 4.07 -10.44 9.30
CA GLN A 141 3.52 -10.02 8.00
C GLN A 141 4.25 -10.69 6.83
N LEU A 142 5.57 -10.87 6.95
CA LEU A 142 6.37 -11.62 5.98
C LEU A 142 5.96 -13.09 5.95
N ALA A 143 5.80 -13.72 7.13
CA ALA A 143 5.34 -15.09 7.23
C ALA A 143 3.93 -15.27 6.62
N THR A 144 2.99 -14.36 6.89
CA THR A 144 1.64 -14.44 6.32
C THR A 144 1.64 -14.26 4.80
N ALA A 145 2.46 -13.36 4.26
CA ALA A 145 2.60 -13.19 2.81
C ALA A 145 3.14 -14.46 2.13
N SER A 146 4.17 -15.09 2.72
CA SER A 146 4.70 -16.36 2.23
C SER A 146 3.67 -17.48 2.28
N VAL A 147 2.92 -17.61 3.39
CA VAL A 147 1.88 -18.62 3.55
C VAL A 147 0.75 -18.41 2.54
N MET A 148 0.30 -17.17 2.31
CA MET A 148 -0.72 -16.88 1.29
C MET A 148 -0.23 -17.19 -0.12
N GLY A 149 1.04 -16.88 -0.44
CA GLY A 149 1.64 -17.24 -1.73
C GLY A 149 1.67 -18.74 -1.95
N VAL A 150 2.12 -19.51 -0.96
CA VAL A 150 2.15 -20.99 -1.04
C VAL A 150 0.75 -21.58 -1.10
N ALA A 151 -0.19 -21.09 -0.29
CA ALA A 151 -1.57 -21.54 -0.29
C ALA A 151 -2.29 -21.25 -1.62
N GLY A 152 -2.02 -20.11 -2.25
CA GLY A 152 -2.55 -19.79 -3.58
C GLY A 152 -2.04 -20.76 -4.65
N VAL A 153 -0.75 -21.10 -4.62
CA VAL A 153 -0.15 -22.10 -5.52
C VAL A 153 -0.76 -23.49 -5.26
N PHE A 154 -0.87 -23.89 -4.00
CA PHE A 154 -1.46 -25.18 -3.62
C PHE A 154 -2.93 -25.28 -4.04
N HIS A 155 -3.74 -24.26 -3.75
CA HIS A 155 -5.15 -24.25 -4.13
C HIS A 155 -5.34 -24.36 -5.65
N SER A 156 -4.52 -23.65 -6.43
CA SER A 156 -4.54 -23.74 -7.90
C SER A 156 -4.10 -25.11 -8.43
N SER A 157 -3.17 -25.78 -7.73
CA SER A 157 -2.67 -27.11 -8.13
C SER A 157 -3.60 -28.26 -7.75
N PHE A 158 -4.36 -28.17 -6.65
CA PHE A 158 -5.19 -29.28 -6.15
C PHE A 158 -6.65 -29.21 -6.60
N ASN A 159 -7.19 -28.02 -6.88
CA ASN A 159 -8.58 -27.88 -7.35
C ASN A 159 -8.71 -27.75 -8.88
N GLY A 160 -7.59 -27.61 -9.60
CA GLY A 160 -7.57 -27.53 -11.06
C GLY A 160 -7.27 -28.89 -11.70
N GLY A 161 -8.31 -29.67 -12.02
CA GLY A 161 -8.17 -30.90 -12.82
C GLY A 161 -7.65 -30.68 -14.25
N ASN A 162 -7.46 -29.43 -14.67
CA ASN A 162 -6.93 -29.04 -15.98
C ASN A 162 -5.83 -27.99 -15.81
N PHE A 163 -4.59 -28.37 -16.13
CA PHE A 163 -3.44 -27.47 -16.32
C PHE A 163 -3.70 -26.59 -17.57
N HIS A 164 -4.60 -25.62 -17.49
CA HIS A 164 -4.79 -24.61 -18.54
C HIS A 164 -3.92 -23.37 -18.26
N ARG A 165 -3.50 -22.70 -19.33
CA ARG A 165 -2.62 -21.51 -19.37
C ARG A 165 -2.82 -20.44 -18.25
N PRO A 166 -4.03 -20.15 -17.74
CA PRO A 166 -4.18 -19.24 -16.59
C PRO A 166 -3.56 -19.73 -15.27
N ALA A 167 -3.42 -21.04 -15.04
CA ALA A 167 -2.82 -21.58 -13.81
C ALA A 167 -1.32 -21.23 -13.69
N ILE A 168 -0.61 -21.17 -14.83
CA ILE A 168 0.80 -20.79 -14.89
C ILE A 168 0.99 -19.34 -14.41
N GLY A 169 0.05 -18.44 -14.73
CA GLY A 169 0.09 -17.05 -14.27
C GLY A 169 0.02 -16.93 -12.75
N TRP A 170 -0.87 -17.70 -12.11
CA TRP A 170 -0.99 -17.74 -10.65
C TRP A 170 0.23 -18.37 -9.97
N ILE A 171 0.82 -19.42 -10.56
CA ILE A 171 2.05 -20.05 -10.06
C ILE A 171 3.22 -19.07 -10.13
N LEU A 172 3.39 -18.35 -11.24
CA LEU A 172 4.44 -17.35 -11.40
C LEU A 172 4.25 -16.18 -10.42
N MET A 173 3.03 -15.67 -10.27
CA MET A 173 2.71 -14.62 -9.31
C MET A 173 2.99 -15.08 -7.87
N GLY A 174 2.54 -16.28 -7.49
CA GLY A 174 2.79 -16.87 -6.17
C GLY A 174 4.28 -17.06 -5.89
N GLY A 175 5.02 -17.60 -6.85
CA GLY A 175 6.47 -17.76 -6.77
C GLY A 175 7.20 -16.43 -6.59
N LEU A 176 6.81 -15.40 -7.35
CA LEU A 176 7.36 -14.04 -7.21
C LEU A 176 7.08 -13.45 -5.83
N VAL A 177 5.88 -13.63 -5.27
CA VAL A 177 5.54 -13.19 -3.91
C VAL A 177 6.41 -13.88 -2.87
N VAL A 178 6.64 -15.20 -2.99
CA VAL A 178 7.48 -15.97 -2.07
C VAL A 178 8.95 -15.54 -2.16
N ILE A 179 9.49 -15.38 -3.38
CA ILE A 179 10.85 -14.88 -3.60
C ILE A 179 11.00 -13.47 -3.00
N PHE A 180 10.05 -12.58 -3.27
CA PHE A 180 10.07 -11.22 -2.73
C PHE A 180 10.02 -11.22 -1.21
N ALA A 181 9.15 -12.03 -0.59
CA ALA A 181 9.08 -12.19 0.86
C ALA A 181 10.39 -12.74 1.45
N GLY A 182 11.01 -13.74 0.81
CA GLY A 182 12.30 -14.29 1.20
C GLY A 182 13.42 -13.25 1.16
N ILE A 183 13.50 -12.46 0.08
CA ILE A 183 14.47 -11.36 -0.06
C ILE A 183 14.28 -10.33 1.06
N GLN A 184 13.03 -9.95 1.36
CA GLN A 184 12.73 -9.00 2.43
C GLN A 184 13.09 -9.56 3.82
N ALA A 185 12.86 -10.86 4.07
CA ALA A 185 13.23 -11.51 5.32
C ALA A 185 14.76 -11.58 5.53
N VAL A 186 15.52 -11.95 4.50
CA VAL A 186 17.00 -11.98 4.55
C VAL A 186 17.56 -10.57 4.72
N ARG A 187 17.00 -9.58 4.01
CA ARG A 187 17.39 -8.17 4.17
C ARG A 187 17.16 -7.67 5.59
N LYS A 188 16.03 -8.04 6.20
CA LYS A 188 15.75 -7.71 7.60
C LYS A 188 16.72 -8.41 8.56
N TRP A 189 16.97 -9.72 8.37
CA TRP A 189 17.90 -10.48 9.21
C TRP A 189 19.30 -9.87 9.21
N ARG A 190 19.83 -9.46 8.04
CA ARG A 190 21.13 -8.78 7.96
C ARG A 190 21.15 -7.43 8.67
N PHE A 191 20.03 -6.71 8.67
CA PHE A 191 19.90 -5.44 9.38
C PHE A 191 19.92 -5.63 10.90
N ASP A 192 19.20 -6.63 11.40
CA ASP A 192 19.15 -6.97 12.84
C ASP A 192 20.50 -7.56 13.31
N ALA A 193 21.16 -8.37 12.48
CA ALA A 193 22.51 -8.88 12.75
C ALA A 193 23.56 -7.77 12.85
N GLY A 194 23.43 -6.72 12.02
CA GLY A 194 24.31 -5.55 12.06
C GLY A 194 24.11 -4.68 13.31
N GLN A 195 22.90 -4.59 13.87
CA GLN A 195 22.66 -3.88 15.13
C GLN A 195 23.17 -4.65 16.36
N ASN A 196 23.01 -5.97 16.38
CA ASN A 196 23.49 -6.81 17.48
C ASN A 196 25.02 -6.85 17.58
N SER A 197 25.74 -6.57 16.49
CA SER A 197 27.20 -6.38 16.50
C SER A 197 27.65 -4.99 16.99
N SER A 198 26.72 -4.07 17.26
CA SER A 198 27.01 -2.66 17.61
C SER A 198 26.62 -2.26 19.03
N GLY A 199 26.46 -3.20 19.98
CA GLY A 199 26.33 -2.83 21.39
C GLY A 199 26.61 -3.97 22.37
N PRO A 200 27.11 -3.69 23.58
CA PRO A 200 27.17 -2.38 24.24
C PRO A 200 28.60 -1.86 24.48
N ASP A 201 28.91 -0.63 24.05
CA ASP A 201 29.92 0.17 24.75
C ASP A 201 29.29 0.69 26.04
N CYS A 202 29.77 0.16 27.16
CA CYS A 202 29.40 0.58 28.50
C CYS A 202 29.72 2.07 28.69
N SER A 203 28.69 2.85 29.02
CA SER A 203 28.82 4.13 29.75
C SER A 203 27.80 4.16 30.87
#